data_AF-A0A369BM26-F1
#
_entry.id   AF-A0A369BM26-F1
#
_cell.length_a   1.000
_cell.length_b   1.000
_cell.length_c   1.000
_cell.angle_alpha   90.00
_cell.angle_beta   90.00
_cell.angle_gamma   90.00
#
_symmetry.space_group_name_H-M   'P 1'
#
loop_
_entity.id
_entity.type
_entity.pdbx_description
1 polymer ?
#
loop_
_entity_poly.entity_id
_entity_poly.type
_entity_poly.pdbx_seq_one_letter_code
_entity_poly.pdbx_strand_id
1 'polypeptide(L)' 'MFENDFERLKYYYEKKWAKEPQLRQYVSFGVITPGEFELITGISY' A
#
# COMPACT_ATOMS: atom_id res chain seq x y z
N MET A 1 7.33 -8.17 13.70
CA MET A 1 7.47 -6.78 13.18
C MET A 1 7.62 -6.92 11.66
N PHE A 2 7.01 -6.06 10.85
CA PHE A 2 7.06 -6.20 9.38
C PHE A 2 8.48 -5.96 8.84
N GLU A 3 8.86 -6.66 7.78
CA GLU A 3 10.22 -6.58 7.22
C GLU A 3 10.40 -5.40 6.27
N ASN A 4 9.32 -4.88 5.69
CA ASN A 4 9.33 -3.70 4.81
C ASN A 4 7.98 -2.96 4.81
N ASP A 5 7.96 -1.76 4.21
CA ASP A 5 6.77 -0.92 4.15
C ASP A 5 5.65 -1.54 3.30
N PHE A 6 5.99 -2.28 2.25
CA PHE A 6 5.01 -2.99 1.41
C PHE A 6 4.19 -4.01 2.20
N GLU A 7 4.84 -4.89 2.96
CA GLU A 7 4.15 -5.90 3.78
C GLU A 7 3.28 -5.26 4.87
N ARG A 8 3.78 -4.18 5.49
CA ARG A 8 3.02 -3.43 6.48
C ARG A 8 1.75 -2.84 5.86
N LEU A 9 1.87 -2.18 4.71
CA LEU A 9 0.75 -1.53 4.05
C LEU A 9 -0.24 -2.53 3.45
N LYS A 10 0.24 -3.65 2.93
CA LYS A 10 -0.60 -4.79 2.52
C LYS A 10 -1.44 -5.29 3.68
N TYR A 11 -0.81 -5.57 4.83
CA TYR A 11 -1.53 -6.00 6.02
C TYR A 11 -2.54 -4.96 6.51
N TYR A 12 -2.18 -3.67 6.51
CA TYR A 12 -3.12 -2.61 6.88
C TYR A 12 -4.31 -2.51 5.94
N TYR A 13 -4.10 -2.71 4.65
CA TYR A 13 -5.18 -2.74 3.67
C TYR A 13 -6.11 -3.96 3.88
N GLU A 14 -5.55 -5.14 4.09
CA GLU A 14 -6.30 -6.37 4.42
C GLU A 14 -7.14 -6.22 5.70
N LYS A 15 -6.59 -5.52 6.71
CA LYS A 15 -7.31 -5.19 7.95
C LYS A 15 -8.26 -4.00 7.83
N LYS A 16 -8.36 -3.38 6.65
CA LYS A 16 -9.16 -2.17 6.37
C LYS A 16 -8.76 -0.95 7.22
N TRP A 17 -7.52 -0.93 7.71
CA TRP A 17 -6.92 0.19 8.44
C TRP A 17 -6.35 1.23 7.48
N ALA A 18 -5.78 0.77 6.37
CA ALA A 18 -5.43 1.60 5.23
C ALA A 18 -6.50 1.46 4.15
N LYS A 19 -6.87 2.57 3.52
CA LYS A 19 -7.73 2.60 2.34
C LYS A 19 -6.95 3.05 1.11
N GLU A 20 -7.52 2.81 -0.07
CA GLU A 20 -6.96 3.20 -1.36
C GLU A 20 -6.40 4.64 -1.39
N PRO A 21 -7.13 5.68 -0.94
CA PRO A 21 -6.61 7.05 -0.97
C PRO A 21 -5.34 7.24 -0.14
N GLN A 22 -5.21 6.52 0.98
CA GLN A 22 -4.01 6.56 1.82
C GLN A 22 -2.85 5.83 1.14
N LEU A 23 -3.10 4.68 0.52
CA LEU A 23 -2.08 3.97 -0.26
C LEU A 23 -1.58 4.82 -1.43
N ARG A 24 -2.46 5.57 -2.10
CA ARG A 24 -2.03 6.51 -3.16
C ARG A 24 -1.11 7.61 -2.62
N GLN A 25 -1.36 8.12 -1.41
CA GLN A 25 -0.46 9.06 -0.75
C GLN A 25 0.91 8.42 -0.44
N TYR A 26 0.93 7.17 0.02
CA TYR A 26 2.19 6.45 0.25
C TYR A 26 3.00 6.26 -1.05
N VAL A 27 2.33 6.09 -2.19
CA VAL A 27 2.99 6.10 -3.50
C VAL A 27 3.59 7.48 -3.80
N SER A 28 2.82 8.57 -3.60
CA SER A 28 3.32 9.94 -3.81
C SER A 28 4.48 10.31 -2.88
N PHE A 29 4.56 9.71 -1.70
CA PHE A 29 5.67 9.87 -0.76
C PHE A 29 6.86 8.95 -1.05
N GLY A 30 6.76 8.07 -2.06
CA GLY A 30 7.82 7.14 -2.43
C GLY A 30 8.03 5.99 -1.44
N VAL A 31 7.05 5.73 -0.55
CA VAL A 31 7.10 4.65 0.44
C VAL A 31 6.83 3.30 -0.21
N ILE A 32 5.95 3.28 -1.21
CA ILE A 32 5.72 2.14 -2.09
C ILE A 32 5.66 2.62 -3.54
N THR A 33 5.90 1.73 -4.47
CA THR A 33 5.80 2.00 -5.91
C THR A 33 4.35 1.90 -6.41
N PRO A 34 4.03 2.47 -7.59
CA PRO A 34 2.76 2.22 -8.26
C PRO A 34 2.47 0.72 -8.41
N GLY A 35 3.45 -0.08 -8.82
CA GLY A 35 3.28 -1.54 -8.97
C GLY A 35 2.95 -2.24 -7.64
N GLU A 36 3.58 -1.83 -6.54
CA GLU A 36 3.24 -2.33 -5.21
C GLU A 36 1.82 -1.93 -4.77
N PHE A 37 1.37 -0.72 -5.12
CA PHE A 37 -0.03 -0.32 -4.90
C PHE A 37 -1.00 -1.23 -5.67
N GLU A 38 -0.71 -1.54 -6.93
CA GLU A 38 -1.55 -2.43 -7.73
C GLU A 38 -1.57 -3.84 -7.11
N LEU A 39 -0.44 -4.32 -6.60
CA LEU A 39 -0.36 -5.61 -5.90
C LEU A 39 -1.14 -5.63 -4.57
N ILE A 40 -1.21 -4.51 -3.85
CA ILE A 40 -1.97 -4.40 -2.59
C ILE A 40 -3.48 -4.31 -2.86
N THR A 41 -3.87 -3.51 -3.85
CA THR A 41 -5.27 -3.11 -4.04
C THR A 41 -6.00 -3.88 -5.15
N GLY A 42 -5.26 -4.45 -6.10
CA GLY A 42 -5.78 -5.02 -7.34
C GLY A 42 -6.26 -3.97 -8.36
N ILE A 43 -6.03 -2.68 -8.09
CA ILE A 43 -6.49 -1.56 -8.90
C ILE A 43 -5.28 -0.95 -9.61
N SER A 44 -5.40 -0.69 -10.92
CA SER A 44 -4.31 -0.05 -11.66
C SER A 44 -4.11 1.40 -11.18
N TYR A 45 -2.85 1.79 -11.00
CA TYR A 45 -2.49 3.04 -10.32
C TYR A 45 -2.61 4.26 -11.22
#